data_AF-A0A6P5WXB6-F1
#
_entry.id   AF-A0A6P5WXB6-F1
#
_cell.length_a   1.000
_cell.length_b   1.000
_cell.length_c   1.000
_cell.angle_alpha   90.00
_cell.angle_beta   90.00
_cell.angle_gamma   90.00
#
_symmetry.space_group_name_H-M   'P 1'
#
loop_
_entity.id
_entity.type
_entity.pdbx_description
1 polymer ?
#
loop_
_entity_poly.entity_id
_entity_poly.type
_entity_poly.pdbx_seq_one_letter_code
_entity_poly.pdbx_strand_id
1 'polypeptide(L)'
;MGHVDGTIALPPKTITNDNEITCNPVYTEWVKKDQFVISCLKLALLHDKLQSLSKGTMSIEEYLTKIKSIYDNLPTINHSISDSELVTCTLNGLPNIIEYQPVAFAIENRNNPISFNDLKARLLVHE
;
A
#
# COMPACT_ATOMS: atom_id res chain seq x y z
N MET A 1 12.42 16.82 -11.00
CA MET A 1 11.00 16.77 -10.59
C MET A 1 10.12 17.66 -11.48
N GLY A 2 10.38 17.75 -12.79
CA GLY A 2 9.69 18.75 -13.63
C GLY A 2 8.21 18.47 -13.95
N HIS A 3 7.75 17.23 -13.70
CA HIS A 3 6.35 16.84 -13.83
C HIS A 3 5.48 17.29 -12.64
N VAL A 4 6.10 17.65 -11.50
CA VAL A 4 5.41 18.03 -10.26
C VAL A 4 5.45 19.54 -10.03
N ASP A 5 6.51 20.23 -10.48
CA ASP A 5 6.68 21.69 -10.32
C ASP A 5 6.20 22.53 -11.51
N GLY A 6 5.74 21.90 -12.60
CA GLY A 6 5.22 22.58 -13.79
C GLY A 6 6.27 23.05 -14.80
N THR A 7 7.55 22.69 -14.63
CA THR A 7 8.62 23.04 -15.58
C THR A 7 8.58 22.26 -16.90
N ILE A 8 7.81 21.18 -16.99
CA ILE A 8 7.57 20.43 -18.24
C ILE A 8 6.21 20.81 -18.82
N ALA A 9 6.22 21.47 -19.98
CA ALA A 9 5.01 21.84 -20.69
C ALA A 9 4.19 20.60 -21.08
N LEU A 10 2.85 20.68 -20.92
CA LEU A 10 1.92 19.63 -21.30
C LEU A 10 2.03 19.37 -22.81
N PRO A 11 2.46 18.17 -23.25
CA PRO A 11 2.54 17.86 -24.67
C PRO A 11 1.14 17.84 -25.30
N PRO A 12 0.99 18.27 -26.57
CA PRO A 12 -0.27 18.16 -27.31
C PRO A 12 -0.76 16.71 -27.38
N LYS A 13 -2.08 16.49 -27.28
CA LYS A 13 -2.67 15.13 -27.33
C LYS A 13 -2.51 14.46 -28.70
N THR A 14 -2.56 15.25 -29.76
CA THR A 14 -2.43 14.80 -31.15
C THR A 14 -1.36 15.63 -31.87
N ILE A 15 -0.75 15.02 -32.88
CA ILE A 15 0.16 15.68 -33.81
C ILE A 15 -0.32 15.41 -35.24
N THR A 16 -0.16 16.39 -36.11
CA THR A 16 -0.45 16.22 -37.55
C THR A 16 0.86 15.90 -38.25
N ASN A 17 0.97 14.71 -38.83
CA ASN A 17 2.12 14.28 -39.63
C ASN A 17 1.61 13.95 -41.03
N ASP A 18 2.18 14.57 -42.08
CA ASP A 18 1.78 14.35 -43.48
C ASP A 18 0.26 14.42 -43.75
N ASN A 19 -0.43 15.43 -43.18
CA ASN A 19 -1.89 15.63 -43.20
C ASN A 19 -2.75 14.59 -42.44
N GLU A 20 -2.12 13.62 -41.75
CA GLU A 20 -2.79 12.67 -40.87
C GLU A 20 -2.72 13.11 -39.40
N ILE A 21 -3.86 13.11 -38.71
CA ILE A 21 -3.92 13.40 -37.27
C ILE A 21 -3.66 12.09 -36.51
N THR A 22 -2.55 12.03 -35.77
CA THR A 22 -2.15 10.85 -34.99
C THR A 22 -2.04 11.18 -33.50
N CYS A 23 -2.18 10.18 -32.63
CA CYS A 23 -1.94 10.33 -31.20
C CYS A 23 -0.47 10.67 -30.96
N ASN A 24 -0.19 11.68 -30.14
CA ASN A 24 1.18 12.03 -29.82
C ASN A 24 1.80 10.99 -28.87
N PRO A 25 2.83 10.23 -29.28
CA PRO A 25 3.48 9.26 -28.38
C PRO A 25 4.12 9.93 -27.16
N VAL A 26 4.55 11.20 -27.28
CA VAL A 26 5.10 11.98 -26.15
C VAL A 26 4.01 12.26 -25.11
N TYR A 27 2.77 12.50 -25.53
CA TYR A 27 1.63 12.63 -24.62
C TYR A 27 1.33 11.31 -23.93
N THR A 28 1.35 10.19 -24.64
CA THR A 28 1.17 8.86 -24.04
C THR A 28 2.24 8.56 -22.99
N GLU A 29 3.51 8.85 -23.28
CA GLU A 29 4.61 8.69 -22.33
C GLU A 29 4.49 9.65 -21.13
N TRP A 30 4.02 10.88 -21.35
CA TRP A 30 3.73 11.83 -20.28
C TRP A 30 2.65 11.31 -19.34
N VAL A 31 1.52 10.80 -19.88
CA VAL A 31 0.44 10.22 -19.08
C VAL A 31 0.92 9.01 -18.29
N LYS A 32 1.74 8.12 -18.89
CA LYS A 32 2.31 6.97 -18.17
C LYS A 32 3.17 7.41 -16.99
N LYS A 33 4.03 8.42 -17.18
CA LYS A 33 4.87 8.97 -16.10
C LYS A 33 4.03 9.61 -15.00
N ASP A 34 3.03 10.39 -15.37
CA ASP A 34 2.11 11.02 -14.43
C ASP A 34 1.33 9.98 -13.61
N GLN A 35 0.76 8.97 -14.26
CA GLN A 35 0.10 7.85 -13.58
C GLN A 35 1.05 7.10 -12.65
N PHE A 36 2.30 6.89 -13.04
CA PHE A 36 3.31 6.28 -12.18
C PHE A 36 3.55 7.11 -10.91
N VAL A 37 3.72 8.43 -11.04
CA VAL A 37 3.90 9.34 -9.89
C VAL A 37 2.67 9.31 -8.99
N ILE A 38 1.46 9.36 -9.54
CA ILE A 38 0.21 9.24 -8.78
C ILE A 38 0.15 7.90 -8.03
N SER A 39 0.51 6.79 -8.68
CA SER A 39 0.58 5.48 -8.03
C SER A 39 1.58 5.46 -6.88
N CYS A 40 2.78 6.01 -7.05
CA CYS A 40 3.79 6.11 -5.99
C CYS A 40 3.30 6.97 -4.81
N LEU A 41 2.66 8.10 -5.06
CA LEU A 41 2.11 8.96 -4.01
C LEU A 41 1.00 8.26 -3.23
N LYS A 42 0.09 7.56 -3.93
CA LYS A 42 -0.97 6.77 -3.30
C LYS A 42 -0.37 5.64 -2.43
N LEU A 43 0.64 4.95 -2.93
CA LEU A 43 1.34 3.89 -2.20
C LEU A 43 1.96 4.44 -0.90
N ALA A 44 2.69 5.55 -0.99
CA ALA A 44 3.33 6.18 0.17
C ALA A 44 2.31 6.61 1.24
N LEU A 45 1.20 7.22 0.82
CA LEU A 45 0.12 7.61 1.74
C LEU A 45 -0.57 6.41 2.41
N LEU A 46 -0.75 5.31 1.69
CA LEU A 46 -1.35 4.10 2.25
C LEU A 46 -0.40 3.41 3.23
N HIS A 47 0.91 3.41 2.93
CA HIS A 47 1.94 2.88 3.83
C HIS A 47 2.03 3.68 5.13
N ASP A 48 2.03 5.01 5.06
CA ASP A 48 2.00 5.89 6.24
C ASP A 48 0.73 5.68 7.08
N LYS A 49 -0.43 5.53 6.43
CA LYS A 49 -1.69 5.17 7.12
C LYS A 49 -1.62 3.82 7.81
N LEU A 50 -0.97 2.84 7.21
CA LEU A 50 -0.82 1.50 7.78
C LEU A 50 0.12 1.52 8.99
N GLN A 51 1.23 2.26 8.92
CA GLN A 51 2.18 2.39 10.02
C GLN A 51 1.63 3.18 11.21
N SER A 52 0.82 4.21 10.94
CA SER A 52 0.15 5.01 11.97
C SER A 52 -1.08 4.33 12.57
N LEU A 53 -1.55 3.23 11.98
CA LEU A 53 -2.71 2.50 12.46
C LEU A 53 -2.35 1.67 13.70
N SER A 54 -2.89 2.08 14.85
CA SER A 54 -2.87 1.30 16.08
C SER A 54 -4.26 0.75 16.39
N LYS A 55 -4.34 -0.41 17.05
CA LYS A 55 -5.61 -0.96 17.56
C LYS A 55 -6.23 -0.01 18.57
N GLY A 56 -5.44 0.56 19.49
CA GLY A 56 -5.96 1.46 20.53
C GLY A 56 -7.15 0.83 21.26
N THR A 57 -8.32 1.50 21.20
CA THR A 57 -9.57 1.05 21.82
C THR A 57 -10.48 0.21 20.92
N MET A 58 -10.11 -0.02 19.65
CA MET A 58 -10.94 -0.82 18.73
C MET A 58 -10.78 -2.32 18.98
N SER A 59 -11.73 -3.14 18.52
CA SER A 59 -11.59 -4.60 18.56
C SER A 59 -10.52 -5.08 17.56
N ILE A 60 -10.00 -6.29 17.75
CA ILE A 60 -9.04 -6.90 16.82
C ILE A 60 -9.69 -7.05 15.44
N GLU A 61 -10.97 -7.44 15.39
CA GLU A 61 -11.69 -7.59 14.13
C GLU A 61 -11.78 -6.27 13.36
N GLU A 62 -12.14 -5.17 14.04
CA GLU A 62 -12.20 -3.84 13.43
C GLU A 62 -10.82 -3.37 12.95
N TYR A 63 -9.78 -3.61 13.76
CA TYR A 63 -8.41 -3.28 13.42
C TYR A 63 -7.92 -4.01 12.17
N LEU A 64 -8.10 -5.33 12.12
CA LEU A 64 -7.71 -6.15 10.97
C LEU A 64 -8.53 -5.83 9.73
N THR A 65 -9.80 -5.48 9.88
CA THR A 65 -10.65 -5.04 8.77
C THR A 65 -10.17 -3.72 8.17
N LYS A 66 -9.74 -2.77 9.01
CA LYS A 66 -9.11 -1.51 8.54
C LYS A 66 -7.81 -1.77 7.81
N ILE A 67 -6.92 -2.62 8.34
CA ILE A 67 -5.67 -3.00 7.67
C ILE A 67 -5.96 -3.60 6.29
N LYS A 68 -6.89 -4.57 6.23
CA LYS A 68 -7.29 -5.21 4.98
C LYS A 68 -7.89 -4.21 3.99
N SER A 69 -8.71 -3.28 4.46
CA SER A 69 -9.28 -2.23 3.62
C SER A 69 -8.19 -1.33 3.04
N ILE A 70 -7.20 -0.91 3.82
CA ILE A 70 -6.06 -0.12 3.33
C ILE A 70 -5.27 -0.91 2.28
N TYR A 71 -5.09 -2.22 2.49
CA TYR A 71 -4.44 -3.12 1.55
C TYR A 71 -5.23 -3.29 0.24
N ASP A 72 -6.54 -3.52 0.30
CA ASP A 72 -7.39 -3.68 -0.88
C ASP A 72 -7.49 -2.38 -1.71
N ASN A 73 -7.26 -1.22 -1.09
CA ASN A 73 -7.20 0.08 -1.76
C ASN A 73 -5.86 0.37 -2.46
N LEU A 74 -4.88 -0.55 -2.42
CA LEU A 74 -3.60 -0.36 -3.09
C LEU A 74 -3.77 -0.37 -4.61
N PRO A 75 -3.17 0.61 -5.33
CA PRO A 75 -3.17 0.58 -6.77
C PRO A 75 -2.42 -0.67 -7.26
N THR A 76 -3.10 -1.54 -8.01
CA THR A 76 -2.59 -2.80 -8.58
C THR A 76 -1.36 -2.62 -9.50
N ILE A 77 -0.97 -1.37 -9.75
CA ILE A 77 -0.09 -0.96 -10.85
C ILE A 77 1.40 -1.06 -10.49
N ASN A 78 1.81 -1.03 -9.23
CA ASN A 78 3.21 -1.33 -8.88
C ASN A 78 3.41 -1.62 -7.39
N HIS A 79 3.87 -2.84 -7.13
CA HIS A 79 4.30 -3.40 -5.85
C HIS A 79 3.19 -3.63 -4.81
N SER A 80 2.80 -4.90 -4.67
CA SER A 80 2.03 -5.38 -3.53
C SER A 80 2.84 -5.17 -2.24
N ILE A 81 2.27 -4.53 -1.22
CA ILE A 81 2.83 -4.62 0.14
C ILE A 81 2.98 -6.12 0.44
N SER A 82 4.17 -6.55 0.85
CA SER A 82 4.41 -7.97 1.14
C SER A 82 3.66 -8.38 2.40
N ASP A 83 3.18 -9.62 2.47
CA ASP A 83 2.55 -10.17 3.68
C ASP A 83 3.41 -9.96 4.93
N SER A 84 4.73 -10.06 4.80
CA SER A 84 5.69 -9.80 5.88
C SER A 84 5.59 -8.36 6.42
N GLU A 85 5.34 -7.39 5.56
CA GLU A 85 5.25 -5.98 5.93
C GLU A 85 3.90 -5.67 6.55
N LEU A 86 2.81 -6.26 6.03
CA LEU A 86 1.50 -6.23 6.68
C LEU A 86 1.55 -6.82 8.09
N VAL A 87 2.19 -7.97 8.25
CA VAL A 87 2.37 -8.64 9.55
C VAL A 87 3.13 -7.74 10.51
N THR A 88 4.24 -7.16 10.05
CA THR A 88 5.06 -6.26 10.89
C THR A 88 4.28 -5.02 11.33
N CYS A 89 3.57 -4.36 10.41
CA CYS A 89 2.72 -3.21 10.75
C CYS A 89 1.59 -3.59 11.71
N THR A 90 0.95 -4.74 11.48
CA THR A 90 -0.11 -5.26 12.36
C THR A 90 0.42 -5.48 13.77
N LEU A 91 1.57 -6.15 13.92
CA LEU A 91 2.18 -6.41 15.22
C LEU A 91 2.60 -5.12 15.94
N ASN A 92 3.18 -4.16 15.21
CA ASN A 92 3.59 -2.87 15.77
C ASN A 92 2.41 -2.01 16.24
N GLY A 93 1.25 -2.13 15.59
CA GLY A 93 0.05 -1.39 15.96
C GLY A 93 -0.78 -2.06 17.06
N LEU A 94 -0.45 -3.29 17.46
CA LEU A 94 -1.04 -3.92 18.64
C LEU A 94 -0.48 -3.28 19.91
N PRO A 95 -1.31 -3.05 20.94
CA PRO A 95 -0.80 -2.61 22.21
C PRO A 95 0.09 -3.72 22.80
N ASN A 96 1.22 -3.34 23.41
CA ASN A 96 2.18 -4.26 24.07
C ASN A 96 1.57 -4.85 25.36
N ILE A 97 0.48 -5.58 25.23
CA ILE A 97 -0.23 -6.25 26.32
C ILE A 97 0.20 -7.73 26.33
N ILE A 98 0.23 -8.32 27.52
CA ILE A 98 0.62 -9.70 27.78
C ILE A 98 -0.19 -10.70 26.94
N GLU A 99 -1.43 -10.37 26.58
CA GLU A 99 -2.35 -11.19 25.78
C GLU A 99 -1.82 -11.44 24.35
N TYR A 100 -1.05 -10.50 23.79
CA TYR A 100 -0.49 -10.61 22.44
C TYR A 100 0.98 -11.09 22.42
N GLN A 101 1.66 -11.11 23.56
CA GLN A 101 3.04 -11.64 23.65
C GLN A 101 3.18 -13.09 23.17
N PRO A 102 2.28 -14.03 23.48
CA PRO A 102 2.35 -15.40 22.96
C PRO A 102 2.29 -15.44 21.44
N VAL A 103 1.48 -14.56 20.83
CA VAL A 103 1.36 -14.45 19.38
C VAL A 103 2.64 -13.88 18.77
N ALA A 104 3.16 -12.79 19.31
CA ALA A 104 4.43 -12.20 18.87
C ALA A 104 5.60 -13.19 18.98
N PHE A 105 5.73 -13.86 20.12
CA PHE A 105 6.76 -14.87 20.36
C PHE A 105 6.64 -16.07 19.42
N ALA A 106 5.42 -16.55 19.18
CA ALA A 106 5.18 -17.67 18.27
C ALA A 106 5.43 -17.32 16.80
N ILE A 107 5.41 -16.04 16.44
CA ILE A 107 5.79 -15.54 15.12
C ILE A 107 7.31 -15.37 15.03
N GLU A 108 7.94 -14.81 16.06
CA GLU A 108 9.39 -14.60 16.13
C GLU A 108 10.17 -15.92 16.09
N ASN A 109 9.68 -16.96 16.78
CA ASN A 109 10.26 -18.30 16.76
C ASN A 109 9.93 -19.12 15.50
N ARG A 110 9.18 -18.56 14.54
CA ARG A 110 8.77 -19.30 13.34
C ARG A 110 9.83 -19.19 12.26
N ASN A 111 10.33 -20.33 11.79
CA ASN A 111 11.32 -20.39 10.69
C ASN A 111 10.77 -19.95 9.32
N ASN A 112 9.44 -19.80 9.18
CA ASN A 112 8.79 -19.43 7.92
C ASN A 112 7.92 -18.17 8.08
N PRO A 113 7.86 -17.29 7.07
CA PRO A 113 7.00 -16.11 7.08
C PRO A 113 5.53 -16.52 7.28
N ILE A 114 4.86 -15.85 8.22
CA ILE A 114 3.43 -16.03 8.49
C ILE A 114 2.63 -15.20 7.48
N SER A 115 1.54 -15.75 6.95
CA SER A 115 0.63 -14.99 6.10
C SER A 115 -0.23 -14.05 6.94
N PHE A 116 -0.73 -12.96 6.35
CA PHE A 116 -1.63 -12.05 7.04
C PHE A 116 -2.91 -12.76 7.53
N ASN A 117 -3.40 -13.74 6.77
CA ASN A 117 -4.58 -14.52 7.13
C ASN A 117 -4.33 -15.44 8.35
N ASP A 118 -3.16 -16.07 8.44
CA ASP A 118 -2.79 -16.89 9.59
C ASP A 118 -2.60 -16.04 10.84
N LEU A 119 -2.00 -14.84 10.69
CA LEU A 119 -1.88 -13.88 11.78
C LEU A 119 -3.27 -13.47 12.29
N LYS A 120 -4.18 -13.13 11.38
CA LYS A 120 -5.57 -12.79 11.71
C LYS A 120 -6.25 -13.91 12.50
N ALA A 121 -6.11 -15.16 12.06
CA ALA A 121 -6.70 -16.30 12.75
C ALA A 121 -6.15 -16.45 14.18
N ARG A 122 -4.84 -16.26 14.38
CA ARG A 122 -4.23 -16.30 15.72
C ARG A 122 -4.70 -15.17 16.61
N LEU A 123 -4.75 -13.94 16.09
CA LEU A 123 -5.18 -12.79 16.88
C LEU A 123 -6.64 -12.92 17.34
N LEU A 124 -7.52 -13.46 16.49
CA LEU A 124 -8.92 -13.71 16.85
C LEU A 124 -9.11 -14.82 17.89
N VAL A 125 -8.20 -15.79 17.97
CA VAL A 125 -8.22 -16.83 19.01
C VAL A 125 -7.79 -16.29 20.38
N HIS A 126 -7.05 -15.18 20.38
CA HIS A 126 -6.50 -14.53 21.57
C HIS A 126 -7.26 -13.25 21.98
N GLU A 127 -8.45 -12.99 21.40
CA GLU A 127 -9.36 -11.92 21.83
C GLU A 127 -10.22 -12.31 23.05
#